data_AF-A0A8D8TGJ5-F1
#
_entry.id   AF-A0A8D8TGJ5-F1
#
_cell.length_a   1.000
_cell.length_b   1.000
_cell.length_c   1.000
_cell.angle_alpha   90.00
_cell.angle_beta   90.00
_cell.angle_gamma   90.00
#
_symmetry.space_group_name_H-M   'P 1'
#
loop_
_entity.id
_entity.type
_entity.pdbx_description
1 polymer ?
#
loop_
_entity_poly.entity_id
_entity_poly.type
_entity_poly.pdbx_seq_one_letter_code
_entity_poly.pdbx_strand_id
1 'polypeptide(L)'
;RPHLLSLSRQFRPHSWTPDAVAERPPHSSMPFSTGQRNCIGSKHAMLAMKTFLADVLRCHRILPADECASIDDIGFDVQITLKLNENCKIRLEKRYMGEICT
;
A
#
# COMPACT_ATOMS: atom_id res chain seq x y z
N ARG A 1 -16.58 -20.27 1.78
CA ARG A 1 -15.44 -20.47 2.71
C ARG A 1 -14.96 -19.11 3.22
N PRO A 2 -15.44 -18.63 4.38
CA PRO A 2 -15.23 -17.24 4.84
C PRO A 2 -13.84 -16.92 5.45
N HIS A 3 -12.92 -17.89 5.53
CA HIS A 3 -11.72 -17.77 6.39
C HIS A 3 -10.44 -17.27 5.71
N LEU A 4 -10.43 -17.01 4.40
CA LEU A 4 -9.18 -16.73 3.66
C LEU A 4 -8.64 -15.30 3.83
N LEU A 5 -9.49 -14.37 4.24
CA LEU A 5 -9.13 -12.97 4.54
C LEU A 5 -9.86 -12.50 5.81
N SER A 6 -9.96 -13.36 6.83
CA SER A 6 -10.69 -13.09 8.09
C SER A 6 -10.19 -11.85 8.86
N LEU A 7 -9.11 -11.21 8.40
CA LEU A 7 -8.53 -10.00 8.94
C LEU A 7 -8.34 -8.93 7.83
N SER A 8 -9.25 -8.83 6.86
CA SER A 8 -9.15 -7.87 5.74
C SER A 8 -8.97 -6.41 6.18
N ARG A 9 -9.39 -6.07 7.40
CA ARG A 9 -9.20 -4.75 8.02
C ARG A 9 -7.83 -4.55 8.68
N GLN A 10 -6.94 -5.54 8.69
CA GLN A 10 -5.60 -5.44 9.29
C GLN A 10 -4.51 -5.48 8.22
N PHE A 11 -3.63 -4.46 8.24
CA PHE A 11 -2.45 -4.43 7.38
C PHE A 11 -1.38 -5.40 7.89
N ARG A 12 -1.18 -6.53 7.19
CA ARG A 12 -0.19 -7.57 7.55
C ARG A 12 0.76 -7.90 6.38
N PRO A 13 1.87 -7.16 6.22
CA PRO A 13 2.85 -7.40 5.15
C PRO A 13 3.45 -8.81 5.17
N HIS A 14 3.66 -9.38 6.36
CA HIS A 14 4.28 -10.71 6.52
C HIS A 14 3.47 -11.82 5.85
N SER A 15 2.18 -11.59 5.57
CA SER A 15 1.34 -12.59 4.90
C SER A 15 1.74 -12.83 3.44
N TRP A 16 2.62 -12.01 2.86
CA TRP A 16 3.06 -12.10 1.46
C TRP A 16 4.40 -12.82 1.27
N THR A 17 4.77 -13.73 2.19
CA THR A 17 5.92 -14.63 1.98
C THR A 17 5.65 -15.63 0.85
N PRO A 18 6.70 -16.19 0.20
CA PRO A 18 6.53 -17.18 -0.85
C PRO A 18 5.65 -18.36 -0.44
N ASP A 19 5.86 -18.89 0.77
CA ASP A 19 5.09 -20.02 1.30
C ASP A 19 3.61 -19.66 1.50
N ALA A 20 3.33 -18.50 2.09
CA ALA A 20 1.96 -18.04 2.30
C ALA A 20 1.24 -17.69 0.99
N VAL A 21 1.99 -17.28 -0.05
CA VAL A 21 1.43 -17.05 -1.40
C VAL A 21 1.13 -18.39 -2.09
N ALA A 22 1.97 -19.41 -1.92
CA ALA A 22 1.75 -20.73 -2.52
C ALA A 22 0.47 -21.41 -2.01
N GLU A 23 0.14 -21.22 -0.73
CA GLU A 23 -1.08 -21.75 -0.09
C GLU A 23 -2.35 -20.94 -0.43
N ARG A 24 -2.23 -19.79 -1.11
CA ARG A 24 -3.40 -18.95 -1.42
C ARG A 24 -4.20 -19.52 -2.60
N PRO A 25 -5.53 -19.40 -2.55
CA PRO A 25 -6.38 -19.72 -3.68
C PRO A 25 -5.97 -18.90 -4.92
N PRO A 26 -6.02 -19.50 -6.12
CA PRO A 26 -5.86 -18.75 -7.35
C PRO A 26 -6.76 -17.52 -7.38
N HIS A 27 -6.26 -16.42 -7.91
CA HIS A 27 -7.00 -15.16 -8.05
C HIS A 27 -7.47 -14.52 -6.72
N SER A 28 -6.94 -14.91 -5.57
CA SER A 28 -7.25 -14.24 -4.29
C SER A 28 -6.69 -12.80 -4.20
N SER A 29 -5.79 -12.42 -5.11
CA SER A 29 -5.25 -11.07 -5.24
C SER A 29 -5.11 -10.68 -6.71
N MET A 30 -5.77 -9.60 -7.12
CA MET A 30 -5.78 -9.12 -8.51
C MET A 30 -5.71 -7.58 -8.61
N PRO A 31 -4.69 -6.93 -8.00
CA PRO A 31 -4.60 -5.47 -7.96
C PRO A 31 -4.40 -4.83 -9.35
N PHE A 32 -3.91 -5.61 -10.32
CA PHE A 32 -3.65 -5.18 -11.70
C PHE A 32 -4.46 -5.98 -12.71
N SER A 33 -5.60 -6.55 -12.28
CA SER A 33 -6.39 -7.50 -13.05
C SER A 33 -5.60 -8.77 -13.44
N THR A 34 -6.20 -9.67 -14.21
CA THR A 34 -5.60 -10.93 -14.68
C THR A 34 -6.07 -11.27 -16.11
N GLY A 35 -5.37 -12.17 -16.80
CA GLY A 35 -5.69 -12.59 -18.17
C GLY A 35 -5.23 -11.62 -19.26
N GLN A 36 -5.83 -11.73 -20.46
CA GLN A 36 -5.41 -11.02 -21.68
C GLN A 36 -5.61 -9.49 -21.61
N ARG A 37 -6.46 -9.01 -20.71
CA ARG A 37 -6.78 -7.58 -20.50
C ARG A 37 -6.29 -7.09 -19.14
N ASN A 38 -5.19 -7.65 -18.64
CA ASN A 38 -4.56 -7.16 -17.43
C ASN A 38 -3.88 -5.79 -17.65
N CYS A 39 -3.48 -5.13 -16.55
CA CYS A 39 -2.79 -3.86 -16.65
C CYS A 39 -1.42 -4.00 -17.33
N ILE A 40 -1.28 -3.40 -18.52
CA ILE A 40 -0.01 -3.31 -19.25
C ILE A 40 1.08 -2.61 -18.45
N GLY A 41 0.68 -1.67 -17.58
CA GLY A 41 1.58 -0.90 -16.72
C GLY A 41 1.96 -1.60 -15.40
N SER A 42 1.51 -2.82 -15.13
CA SER A 42 1.71 -3.50 -13.83
C SER A 42 3.18 -3.55 -13.38
N LYS A 43 4.09 -3.90 -14.29
CA LYS A 43 5.54 -3.94 -14.00
C LYS A 43 6.10 -2.56 -13.68
N HIS A 44 5.72 -1.55 -14.46
CA HIS A 44 6.16 -0.17 -14.26
C HIS A 44 5.61 0.39 -12.94
N ALA A 45 4.31 0.21 -12.67
CA ALA A 45 3.66 0.65 -11.44
C ALA A 45 4.33 0.04 -10.20
N MET A 46 4.60 -1.27 -10.21
CA MET A 46 5.29 -1.93 -9.10
C MET A 46 6.71 -1.42 -8.89
N LEU A 47 7.46 -1.17 -9.97
CA LEU A 47 8.80 -0.59 -9.87
C LEU A 47 8.74 0.83 -9.30
N ALA A 48 7.90 1.69 -9.87
CA ALA A 48 7.73 3.09 -9.45
C ALA A 48 7.29 3.20 -7.99
N MET A 49 6.33 2.38 -7.54
CA MET A 49 5.91 2.36 -6.14
C MET A 49 7.04 1.94 -5.20
N LYS A 50 7.79 0.89 -5.55
CA LYS A 50 8.92 0.42 -4.73
C LYS A 50 10.04 1.45 -4.65
N THR A 51 10.41 2.06 -5.78
CA THR A 51 11.47 3.08 -5.82
C THR A 51 11.06 4.31 -5.02
N PHE A 52 9.83 4.80 -5.20
CA PHE A 52 9.31 5.93 -4.45
C PHE A 52 9.26 5.65 -2.95
N LEU A 53 8.70 4.51 -2.54
CA LEU A 53 8.64 4.14 -1.12
C LEU A 53 10.03 3.97 -0.51
N ALA A 54 10.96 3.32 -1.22
CA ALA A 54 12.33 3.15 -0.73
C ALA A 54 13.02 4.50 -0.49
N ASP A 55 12.84 5.46 -1.41
CA ASP A 55 13.43 6.78 -1.27
C ASP A 55 12.80 7.59 -0.12
N VAL A 56 11.46 7.64 -0.06
CA VAL A 56 10.74 8.34 1.00
C VAL A 56 11.08 7.74 2.37
N LEU A 57 11.05 6.42 2.54
CA LEU A 57 11.29 5.76 3.83
C LEU A 57 12.75 5.82 4.30
N ARG A 58 13.69 6.01 3.38
CA ARG A 58 15.11 6.19 3.68
C ARG A 58 15.36 7.56 4.33
N CYS A 59 14.70 8.60 3.82
CA CYS A 59 14.90 9.97 4.28
C CYS A 59 13.89 10.44 5.33
N HIS A 60 12.68 9.90 5.33
CA HIS A 60 11.56 10.39 6.12
C HIS A 60 10.91 9.29 6.96
N ARG A 61 10.44 9.69 8.13
CA ARG A 61 9.50 8.94 8.96
C ARG A 61 8.11 9.44 8.62
N ILE A 62 7.23 8.50 8.24
CA ILE A 62 5.83 8.78 7.93
C ILE A 62 5.02 8.58 9.21
N LEU A 63 4.24 9.59 9.58
CA LEU A 63 3.36 9.57 10.74
C LEU A 63 1.93 9.92 10.31
N PRO A 64 0.90 9.39 10.99
CA PRO A 64 -0.47 9.83 10.77
C PRO A 64 -0.63 11.31 11.18
N ALA A 65 -1.49 12.03 10.46
CA ALA A 65 -1.99 13.31 10.95
C ALA A 65 -3.03 13.08 12.07
N ASP A 66 -3.24 14.10 12.91
CA ASP A 66 -4.16 13.99 14.05
C ASP A 66 -5.61 13.71 13.60
N GLU A 67 -5.96 14.18 12.40
CA GLU A 67 -7.24 13.96 11.71
C GLU A 67 -7.45 12.51 11.23
N CYS A 68 -6.39 11.70 11.16
CA CYS A 68 -6.39 10.37 10.56
C CYS A 68 -5.49 9.40 11.35
N ALA A 69 -5.76 9.26 12.65
CA ALA A 69 -4.90 8.55 13.60
C ALA A 69 -5.08 7.02 13.56
N SER A 70 -6.28 6.53 13.26
CA SER A 70 -6.61 5.10 13.21
C SER A 70 -7.06 4.66 11.82
N ILE A 71 -7.07 3.34 11.59
CA ILE A 71 -7.52 2.78 10.30
C ILE A 71 -9.01 3.01 10.05
N ASP A 72 -9.80 3.19 11.10
CA ASP A 72 -11.23 3.43 11.02
C ASP A 72 -11.54 4.89 10.62
N ASP A 73 -10.57 5.80 10.77
CA ASP A 73 -10.67 7.21 10.35
C ASP A 73 -10.38 7.40 8.86
N ILE A 74 -9.84 6.37 8.18
CA ILE A 74 -9.47 6.44 6.77
C ILE A 74 -10.74 6.37 5.90
N GLY A 75 -11.20 7.53 5.46
CA GLY A 75 -12.26 7.68 4.46
C GLY A 75 -11.75 7.49 3.03
N PHE A 76 -12.63 7.02 2.14
CA PHE A 76 -12.34 6.90 0.71
C PHE A 76 -13.42 7.55 -0.14
N ASP A 77 -12.99 8.24 -1.18
CA ASP A 77 -13.88 8.80 -2.20
C ASP A 77 -13.86 7.89 -3.43
N VAL A 78 -15.05 7.44 -3.84
CA VAL A 78 -15.23 6.58 -5.01
C VAL A 78 -15.47 7.48 -6.23
N GLN A 79 -14.45 7.60 -7.07
CA GLN A 79 -14.54 8.20 -8.41
C GLN A 79 -14.24 7.12 -9.47
N ILE A 80 -13.67 7.50 -10.60
CA ILE A 80 -13.09 6.54 -11.58
C ILE A 80 -12.02 5.67 -10.90
N THR A 81 -11.33 6.21 -9.90
CA THR A 81 -10.37 5.50 -9.04
C THR A 81 -10.76 5.69 -7.59
N LEU A 82 -10.39 4.74 -6.73
CA LEU A 82 -10.52 4.89 -5.28
C LEU A 82 -9.45 5.87 -4.80
N LYS A 83 -9.87 6.95 -4.15
CA LYS A 83 -8.96 7.95 -3.57
C LYS A 83 -9.15 8.01 -2.07
N LEU A 84 -8.08 8.38 -1.35
CA LEU A 84 -8.21 8.78 0.05
C LEU A 84 -9.03 10.07 0.13
N ASN A 85 -9.87 10.16 1.16
CA ASN A 85 -10.57 11.40 1.47
C ASN A 85 -9.56 12.52 1.80
N GLU A 86 -9.84 13.75 1.37
CA GLU A 86 -8.94 14.91 1.52
C GLU A 86 -8.58 15.24 2.98
N ASN A 87 -9.39 14.78 3.93
CA ASN A 87 -9.15 14.97 5.36
C ASN A 87 -8.07 14.03 5.91
N CYS A 88 -7.66 13.00 5.15
CA CYS A 88 -6.66 12.05 5.59
C CYS A 88 -5.25 12.43 5.15
N LYS A 89 -4.61 13.30 5.95
CA LYS A 89 -3.24 13.77 5.71
C LYS A 89 -2.20 12.88 6.39
N ILE A 90 -0.95 12.99 5.92
CA ILE A 90 0.23 12.38 6.55
C ILE A 90 1.22 13.46 6.96
N ARG A 91 1.99 13.17 8.01
CA ARG A 91 3.13 13.99 8.45
C ARG A 91 4.43 13.30 8.06
N LEU A 92 5.37 14.09 7.53
CA LEU A 92 6.71 13.62 7.18
C LEU A 92 7.74 14.30 8.09
N GLU A 93 8.51 13.48 8.79
CA GLU A 93 9.61 13.94 9.64
C GLU A 93 10.93 13.44 9.06
N LYS A 94 11.97 14.28 9.00
CA LYS A 94 13.28 13.85 8.50
C LYS A 94 13.90 12.81 9.45
N ARG A 95 14.42 11.71 8.91
CA ARG A 95 15.15 10.67 9.68
C ARG A 95 16.61 11.05 9.93
N TYR A 96 17.27 11.71 8.97
CA TYR A 96 18.68 12.08 9.06
C TYR A 96 18.93 13.48 8.47
N MET A 97 19.82 14.27 9.11
CA MET A 97 20.31 15.56 8.61
C MET A 97 21.70 15.41 7.95
N GLY A 98 21.82 14.52 6.96
CA GLY A 98 23.08 14.28 6.24
C GLY A 98 22.88 13.93 4.76
N GLU A 99 23.95 14.02 3.98
CA GLU A 99 24.07 14.00 2.49
C GLU A 99 23.41 12.81 1.77
N ILE A 100 22.86 11.86 2.50
CA ILE A 100 22.21 10.67 1.96
C ILE A 100 20.90 11.04 1.24
N CYS A 101 20.23 12.13 1.62
CA CYS A 101 19.00 12.58 0.99
C CYS A 101 19.25 13.66 -0.08
N THR A 102 20.04 13.32 -1.10
CA THR A 102 20.20 14.11 -2.34
C THR A 102 19.57 13.41 -3.53
#